data_AF-A0A8J9YZ74-F1
#
_entry.id   AF-A0A8J9YZ74-F1
#
_cell.length_a   1.000
_cell.length_b   1.000
_cell.length_c   1.000
_cell.angle_alpha   90.00
_cell.angle_beta   90.00
_cell.angle_gamma   90.00
#
_symmetry.space_group_name_H-M   'P 1'
#
loop_
_entity.id
_entity.type
_entity.pdbx_description
1 polymer ?
#
loop_
_entity_poly.entity_id
_entity_poly.type
_entity_poly.pdbx_seq_one_letter_code
_entity_poly.pdbx_strand_id
1 'polypeptide(L)'
;MELNKWRWFSRLKSYPAAHIFILLFLSMLDRTEGYFFGRTLPDIYWNQNNPTFQREGGHVLEVDIGDKLNIICPRLFSQFNTMYEVFSREEYETCNSTRGRLLLRCDLPDQDLSLTILFQEVSPSPFGLEFEKGKDYYYIATSSGTMDTLDNRLGGNCQSPTYMKLTIRVRGDPTERSDSTGGNPPGREDGGVTTLPSVAKSADRRANSASHLRRNALDFVTLLLTALLATVYGMLRL
;
A
#
# COMPACT_ATOMS: atom_id res chain seq x y z
N MET A 1 -54.34 -9.73 -51.05
CA MET A 1 -54.31 -10.29 -49.69
C MET A 1 -53.00 -11.04 -49.51
N GLU A 2 -52.20 -10.57 -48.55
CA GLU A 2 -51.12 -11.26 -47.82
C GLU A 2 -50.07 -12.02 -48.63
N LEU A 3 -49.05 -11.35 -49.19
CA LEU A 3 -47.76 -11.00 -48.57
C LEU A 3 -47.01 -12.20 -47.92
N ASN A 4 -46.01 -12.67 -48.68
CA ASN A 4 -44.92 -13.58 -48.30
C ASN A 4 -44.06 -13.07 -47.13
N LYS A 5 -44.66 -12.95 -45.95
CA LYS A 5 -44.09 -12.31 -44.76
C LYS A 5 -43.21 -13.22 -43.88
N TRP A 6 -42.58 -14.26 -44.42
CA TRP A 6 -41.76 -15.16 -43.57
C TRP A 6 -40.42 -15.64 -44.16
N ARG A 7 -39.91 -15.05 -45.25
CA ARG A 7 -38.55 -15.38 -45.76
C ARG A 7 -37.43 -14.43 -45.30
N TRP A 8 -37.72 -13.44 -44.45
CA TRP A 8 -36.70 -12.51 -43.93
C TRP A 8 -36.08 -12.94 -42.60
N PHE A 9 -36.73 -13.77 -41.78
CA PHE A 9 -36.20 -14.15 -40.47
C PHE A 9 -35.09 -15.23 -40.51
N SER A 10 -34.76 -15.80 -41.66
CA SER A 10 -33.80 -16.90 -41.77
C SER A 10 -32.35 -16.45 -42.06
N ARG A 11 -31.98 -15.19 -41.81
CA ARG A 11 -30.60 -14.71 -41.97
C ARG A 11 -30.04 -13.93 -40.78
N LEU A 12 -30.52 -14.19 -39.57
CA LEU A 12 -29.64 -14.03 -38.40
C LEU A 12 -28.74 -15.27 -38.37
N LYS A 13 -27.71 -15.29 -39.23
CA LYS A 13 -26.58 -16.20 -39.03
C LYS A 13 -26.05 -15.87 -37.64
N SER A 14 -26.34 -16.73 -36.67
CA SER A 14 -25.57 -16.80 -35.43
C SER A 14 -24.12 -16.94 -35.87
N TYR A 15 -23.35 -15.87 -35.76
CA TYR A 15 -21.93 -15.87 -36.10
C TYR A 15 -21.23 -16.50 -34.90
N PRO A 16 -20.83 -17.78 -34.94
CA PRO A 16 -20.15 -18.42 -33.82
C PRO A 16 -18.87 -17.66 -33.45
N ALA A 17 -18.24 -17.00 -34.43
CA ALA A 17 -17.08 -16.14 -34.22
C ALA A 17 -17.36 -14.92 -33.34
N ALA A 18 -18.56 -14.31 -33.41
CA ALA A 18 -18.90 -13.16 -32.57
C ALA A 18 -19.10 -13.59 -31.11
N HIS A 19 -19.73 -14.75 -30.88
CA HIS A 19 -19.84 -15.33 -29.54
C HIS A 19 -18.48 -15.75 -28.99
N ILE A 20 -17.61 -16.35 -29.81
CA ILE A 20 -16.23 -16.68 -29.41
C ILE A 20 -15.45 -15.41 -29.07
N PHE A 21 -15.56 -14.35 -29.85
CA PHE A 21 -14.87 -13.09 -29.60
C PHE A 21 -15.38 -12.40 -28.33
N ILE A 22 -16.70 -12.41 -28.09
CA ILE A 22 -17.32 -11.90 -26.86
C ILE A 22 -16.87 -12.73 -25.65
N LEU A 23 -16.83 -14.07 -25.75
CA LEU A 23 -16.36 -14.95 -24.67
C LEU A 23 -14.85 -14.75 -24.40
N LEU A 24 -14.03 -14.60 -25.44
CA LEU A 24 -12.61 -14.29 -25.30
C LEU A 24 -12.39 -12.90 -24.69
N PHE A 25 -13.15 -11.90 -25.12
CA PHE A 25 -13.10 -10.54 -24.57
C PHE A 25 -13.55 -10.51 -23.10
N LEU A 26 -14.64 -11.19 -22.75
CA LEU A 26 -15.08 -11.34 -21.35
C LEU A 26 -14.06 -12.12 -20.50
N SER A 27 -13.40 -13.15 -21.04
CA SER A 27 -12.32 -13.86 -20.34
C SER A 27 -11.04 -13.01 -20.15
N MET A 28 -10.81 -12.03 -21.03
CA MET A 28 -9.71 -11.08 -20.90
C MET A 28 -10.05 -9.98 -19.90
N LEU A 29 -11.31 -9.51 -19.86
CA LEU A 29 -11.79 -8.57 -18.83
C LEU A 29 -11.75 -9.20 -17.43
N ASP A 30 -12.10 -10.47 -17.29
CA ASP A 30 -12.02 -11.21 -16.01
C ASP A 30 -10.56 -11.37 -15.52
N ARG A 31 -9.57 -11.32 -16.44
CA ARG A 31 -8.14 -11.26 -16.10
C ARG A 31 -7.62 -9.86 -15.74
N THR A 32 -8.40 -8.80 -15.94
CA THR A 32 -7.95 -7.43 -15.61
C THR A 32 -8.15 -7.06 -14.15
N GLU A 33 -8.93 -7.81 -13.37
CA GLU A 33 -9.12 -7.53 -11.95
C GLU A 33 -7.90 -7.86 -11.08
N GLY A 34 -6.96 -8.66 -11.60
CA GLY A 34 -5.76 -9.10 -10.86
C GLY A 34 -4.53 -8.21 -11.00
N TYR A 35 -4.58 -7.11 -11.75
CA TYR A 35 -3.35 -6.38 -12.14
C TYR A 35 -3.02 -5.13 -11.30
N PHE A 36 -3.85 -4.74 -10.31
CA PHE A 36 -3.64 -3.46 -9.60
C PHE A 36 -3.98 -3.40 -8.10
N PHE A 37 -4.42 -4.48 -7.45
CA PHE A 37 -4.76 -4.45 -6.02
C PHE A 37 -3.82 -5.34 -5.21
N GLY A 38 -3.17 -4.75 -4.19
CA GLY A 38 -2.35 -5.51 -3.25
C GLY A 38 -3.21 -6.34 -2.30
N ARG A 39 -2.55 -7.04 -1.38
CA ARG A 39 -3.19 -8.00 -0.47
C ARG A 39 -3.91 -7.27 0.66
N THR A 40 -5.07 -7.78 1.06
CA THR A 40 -5.67 -7.42 2.34
C THR A 40 -4.99 -8.25 3.43
N LEU A 41 -4.23 -7.58 4.29
CA LEU A 41 -3.51 -8.18 5.41
C LEU A 41 -4.48 -8.45 6.58
N PRO A 42 -4.18 -9.43 7.45
CA PRO A 42 -4.96 -9.64 8.66
C PRO A 42 -4.99 -8.39 9.55
N ASP A 43 -6.16 -8.12 10.13
CA ASP A 43 -6.34 -6.98 11.01
C ASP A 43 -5.45 -7.07 12.26
N ILE A 44 -4.94 -5.93 12.71
CA ILE A 44 -4.19 -5.83 13.97
C ILE A 44 -5.06 -5.15 15.01
N TYR A 45 -5.31 -5.85 16.11
CA TYR A 45 -6.01 -5.28 17.25
C TYR A 45 -5.05 -4.47 18.13
N TRP A 46 -5.31 -3.17 18.26
CA TRP A 46 -4.48 -2.22 19.01
C TRP A 46 -4.88 -2.19 20.49
N ASN A 47 -4.57 -3.27 21.21
CA ASN A 47 -4.87 -3.42 22.63
C ASN A 47 -3.75 -4.21 23.35
N GLN A 48 -3.75 -4.15 24.68
CA GLN A 48 -2.71 -4.76 25.52
C GLN A 48 -2.77 -6.29 25.56
N ASN A 49 -3.95 -6.85 25.29
CA ASN A 49 -4.21 -8.28 25.34
C ASN A 49 -3.80 -8.98 24.04
N ASN A 50 -3.42 -8.24 22.99
CA ASN A 50 -3.00 -8.81 21.73
C ASN A 50 -1.62 -9.49 21.87
N PRO A 51 -1.52 -10.82 21.75
CA PRO A 51 -0.27 -11.56 21.95
C PRO A 51 0.82 -11.20 20.94
N THR A 52 0.45 -10.57 19.83
CA THR A 52 1.39 -10.10 18.79
C THR A 52 2.43 -9.13 19.34
N PHE A 53 2.11 -8.38 20.40
CA PHE A 53 3.00 -7.37 20.99
C PHE A 53 3.81 -7.85 22.19
N GLN A 54 3.61 -9.08 22.68
CA GLN A 54 4.27 -9.56 23.91
C GLN A 54 5.77 -9.85 23.79
N ARG A 55 6.36 -9.67 22.60
CA ARG A 55 7.79 -9.88 22.38
C ARG A 55 8.56 -8.59 22.57
N GLU A 56 9.73 -8.69 23.19
CA GLU A 56 10.67 -7.57 23.25
C GLU A 56 10.97 -7.05 21.84
N GLY A 57 10.88 -5.73 21.66
CA GLY A 57 11.03 -5.08 20.36
C GLY A 57 9.73 -4.84 19.59
N GLY A 58 8.62 -5.44 20.01
CA GLY A 58 7.29 -5.27 19.41
C GLY A 58 7.05 -6.13 18.16
N HIS A 59 6.10 -5.73 17.33
CA HIS A 59 5.72 -6.45 16.12
C HIS A 59 6.41 -5.85 14.88
N VAL A 60 6.86 -6.71 13.97
CA VAL A 60 7.38 -6.30 12.65
C VAL A 60 6.50 -6.92 11.58
N LEU A 61 5.97 -6.09 10.69
CA LEU A 61 5.11 -6.47 9.57
C LEU A 61 5.77 -6.10 8.24
N GLU A 62 5.94 -7.08 7.36
CA GLU A 62 6.45 -6.86 6.01
C GLU A 62 5.32 -6.71 4.99
N VAL A 63 5.30 -5.59 4.26
CA VAL A 63 4.21 -5.20 3.35
C VAL A 63 4.72 -4.84 1.96
N ASP A 64 3.86 -4.96 0.95
CA ASP A 64 4.10 -4.42 -0.39
C ASP A 64 3.30 -3.14 -0.64
N ILE A 65 3.75 -2.33 -1.59
CA ILE A 65 2.92 -1.24 -2.12
C ILE A 65 1.65 -1.84 -2.76
N GLY A 66 0.50 -1.27 -2.38
CA GLY A 66 -0.83 -1.71 -2.75
C GLY A 66 -1.52 -2.55 -1.67
N ASP A 67 -0.79 -3.09 -0.70
CA ASP A 67 -1.39 -3.86 0.40
C ASP A 67 -2.32 -2.96 1.24
N LYS A 68 -3.29 -3.58 1.92
CA LYS A 68 -4.25 -2.91 2.81
C LYS A 68 -4.22 -3.56 4.19
N LEU A 69 -4.25 -2.75 5.24
CA LEU A 69 -4.26 -3.20 6.64
C LEU A 69 -5.29 -2.41 7.44
N ASN A 70 -6.05 -3.07 8.32
CA ASN A 70 -6.84 -2.38 9.33
C ASN A 70 -6.17 -2.50 10.71
N ILE A 71 -6.08 -1.38 11.41
CA ILE A 71 -5.74 -1.31 12.83
C ILE A 71 -7.03 -1.03 13.60
N ILE A 72 -7.38 -1.88 14.56
CA ILE A 72 -8.69 -1.86 15.22
C ILE A 72 -8.52 -1.63 16.73
N CYS A 73 -9.17 -0.61 17.28
CA CYS A 73 -9.50 -0.53 18.70
C CYS A 73 -10.77 -1.36 18.93
N PRO A 74 -10.69 -2.54 19.57
CA PRO A 74 -11.89 -3.29 19.86
C PRO A 74 -12.67 -2.62 21.00
N ARG A 75 -14.00 -2.67 20.91
CA ARG A 75 -14.94 -2.34 21.98
C ARG A 75 -14.84 -3.25 23.20
N LEU A 76 -14.31 -4.46 23.00
CA LEU A 76 -14.07 -5.39 24.09
C LEU A 76 -12.94 -4.84 24.96
N PHE A 77 -13.04 -5.01 26.27
CA PHE A 77 -12.03 -4.62 27.30
C PHE A 77 -12.04 -3.16 27.77
N SER A 78 -12.84 -2.27 27.17
CA SER A 78 -12.98 -0.85 27.59
C SER A 78 -11.63 -0.15 27.82
N GLN A 79 -10.68 -0.35 26.90
CA GLN A 79 -9.34 0.19 27.00
C GLN A 79 -9.19 1.50 26.24
N PHE A 80 -8.42 2.41 26.84
CA PHE A 80 -8.10 3.73 26.28
C PHE A 80 -6.68 3.71 25.74
N ASN A 81 -6.54 3.76 24.41
CA ASN A 81 -5.24 3.69 23.76
C ASN A 81 -5.06 4.77 22.69
N THR A 82 -3.80 5.12 22.42
CA THR A 82 -3.41 5.94 21.28
C THR A 82 -2.42 5.20 20.38
N MET A 83 -2.39 5.56 19.11
CA MET A 83 -1.39 5.13 18.14
C MET A 83 -0.76 6.37 17.51
N TYR A 84 0.55 6.50 17.71
CA TYR A 84 1.36 7.56 17.11
C TYR A 84 2.29 6.98 16.06
N GLU A 85 2.45 7.68 14.94
CA GLU A 85 3.59 7.51 14.05
C GLU A 85 4.77 8.34 14.59
N VAL A 86 5.94 7.72 14.65
CA VAL A 86 7.20 8.38 15.04
C VAL A 86 8.19 8.34 13.88
N PHE A 87 9.05 9.35 13.80
CA PHE A 87 9.83 9.62 12.59
C PHE A 87 11.29 9.14 12.69
N SER A 88 11.73 8.71 13.88
CA SER A 88 13.04 8.10 14.06
C SER A 88 12.96 6.78 14.80
N ARG A 89 13.95 5.93 14.53
CA ARG A 89 14.15 4.68 15.27
C ARG A 89 14.43 4.93 16.76
N GLU A 90 15.10 6.03 17.09
CA GLU A 90 15.36 6.44 18.48
C GLU A 90 14.06 6.72 19.24
N GLU A 91 13.11 7.43 18.63
CA GLU A 91 11.79 7.69 19.23
C GLU A 91 11.00 6.40 19.47
N TYR A 92 11.10 5.46 18.53
CA TYR A 92 10.50 4.14 18.65
C TYR A 92 11.12 3.30 19.77
N GLU A 93 12.45 3.31 19.90
CA GLU A 93 13.16 2.56 20.93
C GLU A 93 12.96 3.16 22.33
N THR A 94 12.96 4.50 22.43
CA THR A 94 12.76 5.24 23.68
C THR A 94 11.28 5.42 24.06
N CYS A 95 10.35 5.01 23.20
CA CYS A 95 8.90 5.18 23.39
C CYS A 95 8.51 6.65 23.62
N ASN A 96 8.97 7.56 22.75
CA ASN A 96 8.71 8.99 22.83
C ASN A 96 7.91 9.47 21.61
N SER A 97 6.64 9.82 21.82
CA SER A 97 5.72 10.32 20.79
C SER A 97 5.54 11.85 20.81
N THR A 98 6.43 12.59 21.49
CA THR A 98 6.31 14.05 21.65
C THR A 98 6.30 14.78 20.30
N ARG A 99 7.13 14.33 19.34
CA ARG A 99 7.14 14.87 17.96
C ARG A 99 6.30 14.04 16.99
N GLY A 100 5.65 12.98 17.47
CA GLY A 100 4.91 12.04 16.64
C GLY A 100 3.54 12.55 16.20
N ARG A 101 3.05 11.99 15.09
CA ARG A 101 1.72 12.27 14.54
C ARG A 101 0.69 11.30 15.12
N LEU A 102 -0.39 11.81 15.71
CA LEU A 102 -1.50 10.98 16.19
C LEU A 102 -2.27 10.41 15.00
N LEU A 103 -2.46 9.09 14.95
CA LEU A 103 -3.20 8.43 13.88
C LEU A 103 -4.50 7.78 14.34
N LEU A 104 -4.52 7.23 15.55
CA LEU A 104 -5.70 6.59 16.12
C LEU A 104 -5.80 6.95 17.60
N ARG A 105 -7.00 7.32 18.03
CA ARG A 105 -7.35 7.57 19.43
C ARG A 105 -8.54 6.69 19.78
N CYS A 106 -8.32 5.73 20.66
CA CYS A 106 -9.35 4.81 21.16
C CYS A 106 -9.96 5.42 22.44
N ASP A 107 -10.88 6.39 22.29
CA ASP A 107 -11.57 7.04 23.42
C ASP A 107 -13.05 6.68 23.54
N LEU A 108 -13.56 5.88 22.60
CA LEU A 108 -14.93 5.36 22.58
C LEU A 108 -14.91 3.85 22.92
N PRO A 109 -14.88 3.46 24.20
CA PRO A 109 -14.76 2.05 24.59
C PRO A 109 -15.96 1.19 24.18
N ASP A 110 -17.11 1.79 23.86
CA ASP A 110 -18.32 1.05 23.50
C ASP A 110 -18.44 0.76 21.99
N GLN A 111 -17.52 1.30 21.17
CA GLN A 111 -17.55 1.20 19.70
C GLN A 111 -16.21 0.71 19.15
N ASP A 112 -16.26 -0.07 18.07
CA ASP A 112 -15.05 -0.43 17.34
C ASP A 112 -14.58 0.77 16.52
N LEU A 113 -13.34 1.21 16.74
CA LEU A 113 -12.70 2.25 15.95
C LEU A 113 -11.63 1.61 15.07
N SER A 114 -11.63 1.91 13.78
CA SER A 114 -10.66 1.31 12.85
C SER A 114 -9.96 2.37 12.00
N LEU A 115 -8.64 2.28 11.93
CA LEU A 115 -7.83 2.98 10.94
C LEU A 115 -7.49 2.02 9.81
N THR A 116 -7.90 2.36 8.59
CA THR A 116 -7.49 1.63 7.39
C THR A 116 -6.24 2.27 6.81
N ILE A 117 -5.17 1.50 6.69
CA ILE A 117 -3.92 1.91 6.03
C ILE A 117 -3.88 1.24 4.65
N LEU A 118 -3.69 2.07 3.62
CA LEU A 118 -3.35 1.62 2.28
C LEU A 118 -1.87 1.96 2.05
N PHE A 119 -1.06 0.95 1.74
CA PHE A 119 0.37 1.14 1.52
C PHE A 119 0.60 1.69 0.11
N GLN A 120 0.56 3.01 -0.04
CA GLN A 120 0.68 3.70 -1.32
C GLN A 120 1.80 4.74 -1.27
N GLU A 121 2.47 4.96 -2.40
CA GLU A 121 3.55 5.95 -2.50
C GLU A 121 3.04 7.40 -2.47
N VAL A 122 1.82 7.64 -2.95
CA VAL A 122 1.21 8.96 -2.99
C VAL A 122 -0.19 8.86 -2.45
N SER A 123 -0.49 9.66 -1.44
CA SER A 123 -1.82 9.71 -0.86
C SER A 123 -2.65 10.81 -1.53
N PRO A 124 -3.90 10.55 -1.94
CA PRO A 124 -4.80 11.60 -2.40
C PRO A 124 -5.25 12.52 -1.25
N SER A 125 -5.16 12.05 0.00
CA SER A 125 -5.45 12.86 1.19
C SER A 125 -4.19 13.64 1.61
N PRO A 126 -4.29 14.96 1.87
CA PRO A 126 -3.17 15.76 2.37
C PRO A 126 -2.70 15.35 3.77
N PHE A 127 -3.54 14.61 4.51
CA PHE A 127 -3.21 14.04 5.82
C PHE A 127 -2.97 12.54 5.78
N GLY A 128 -2.94 11.95 4.58
CA GLY A 128 -2.76 10.51 4.45
C GLY A 128 -1.34 10.05 4.77
N LEU A 129 -1.20 8.73 4.75
CA LEU A 129 0.07 8.06 4.93
C LEU A 129 0.67 7.77 3.54
N GLU A 130 1.97 8.01 3.41
CA GLU A 130 2.74 7.77 2.19
C GLU A 130 3.90 6.83 2.52
N PHE A 131 4.08 5.82 1.67
CA PHE A 131 4.98 4.72 1.91
C PHE A 131 5.94 4.56 0.75
N GLU A 132 7.23 4.58 1.03
CA GLU A 132 8.28 4.34 0.06
C GLU A 132 8.80 2.91 0.21
N LYS A 133 9.10 2.28 -0.93
CA LYS A 133 9.74 0.97 -0.96
C LYS A 133 11.07 0.99 -0.22
N GLY A 134 11.36 -0.08 0.51
CA GLY A 134 12.62 -0.25 1.23
C GLY A 134 12.74 0.59 2.51
N LYS A 135 11.71 1.35 2.89
CA LYS A 135 11.69 2.11 4.15
C LYS A 135 10.93 1.38 5.27
N ASP A 136 11.41 1.59 6.49
CA ASP A 136 10.78 1.15 7.73
C ASP A 136 10.02 2.33 8.36
N TYR A 137 8.77 2.10 8.77
CA TYR A 137 7.89 3.06 9.42
C TYR A 137 7.53 2.56 10.83
N TYR A 138 7.39 3.48 11.78
CA TYR A 138 7.35 3.15 13.20
C TYR A 138 6.10 3.71 13.88
N TYR A 139 5.41 2.85 14.64
CA TYR A 139 4.20 3.23 15.37
C TYR A 139 4.26 2.74 16.81
N ILE A 140 3.81 3.56 17.76
CA ILE A 140 3.89 3.28 19.20
C ILE A 140 2.60 3.69 19.94
N ALA A 141 2.31 3.01 21.05
CA ALA A 141 1.27 3.39 22.00
C ALA A 141 1.88 3.93 23.29
N THR A 142 1.74 5.22 23.59
CA THR A 142 2.30 5.83 24.82
C THR A 142 1.28 5.99 25.96
N SER A 143 0.02 5.64 25.70
CA SER A 143 -1.02 5.46 26.72
C SER A 143 -0.82 4.18 27.53
N SER A 144 -1.37 4.11 28.75
CA SER A 144 -1.31 2.92 29.62
C SER A 144 -2.62 2.10 29.64
N GLY A 145 -3.59 2.42 28.78
CA GLY A 145 -4.89 1.72 28.71
C GLY A 145 -6.03 2.38 29.48
N THR A 146 -5.76 3.47 30.20
CA THR A 146 -6.73 4.17 31.04
C THR A 146 -6.97 5.58 30.51
N MET A 147 -8.15 6.14 30.78
CA MET A 147 -8.55 7.45 30.25
C MET A 147 -7.60 8.58 30.69
N ASP A 148 -7.11 8.55 31.93
CA ASP A 148 -6.19 9.53 32.49
C ASP A 148 -4.80 9.52 31.83
N THR A 149 -4.40 8.38 31.26
CA THR A 149 -3.11 8.21 30.57
C THR A 149 -3.22 8.30 29.06
N LEU A 150 -4.41 8.54 28.52
CA LEU A 150 -4.67 8.49 27.07
C LEU A 150 -3.79 9.48 26.28
N ASP A 151 -3.51 10.65 26.88
CA ASP A 151 -2.71 11.72 26.28
C ASP A 151 -1.21 11.67 26.62
N ASN A 152 -0.76 10.65 27.35
CA ASN A 152 0.65 10.47 27.65
C ASN A 152 1.48 10.34 26.38
N ARG A 153 2.63 11.03 26.36
CA ARG A 153 3.56 11.06 25.21
C ARG A 153 4.85 10.27 25.39
N LEU A 154 5.05 9.68 26.57
CA LEU A 154 6.28 8.97 26.93
C LEU A 154 5.93 7.61 27.58
N GLY A 155 6.64 6.56 27.19
CA GLY A 155 6.54 5.25 27.81
C GLY A 155 5.21 4.53 27.51
N GLY A 156 4.44 4.25 28.58
CA GLY A 156 3.15 3.56 28.49
C GLY A 156 3.25 2.15 27.91
N ASN A 157 2.22 1.75 27.16
CA ASN A 157 2.12 0.40 26.60
C ASN A 157 3.20 0.06 25.55
N CYS A 158 3.94 1.04 25.03
CA CYS A 158 5.09 0.84 24.16
C CYS A 158 6.26 0.12 24.87
N GLN A 159 6.33 0.23 26.20
CA GLN A 159 7.35 -0.42 27.03
C GLN A 159 6.88 -1.79 27.54
N SER A 160 7.75 -2.45 28.29
CA SER A 160 7.44 -3.70 29.00
C SER A 160 6.22 -3.52 29.92
N PRO A 161 5.34 -4.53 30.06
CA PRO A 161 5.44 -5.87 29.47
C PRO A 161 4.73 -6.01 28.12
N THR A 162 4.02 -4.99 27.65
CA THR A 162 3.13 -5.09 26.50
C THR A 162 3.80 -4.86 25.16
N TYR A 163 4.88 -4.06 25.11
CA TYR A 163 5.62 -3.67 23.89
C TYR A 163 4.72 -3.38 22.68
N MET A 164 3.63 -2.62 22.89
CA MET A 164 2.69 -2.17 21.86
C MET A 164 3.34 -1.14 20.94
N LYS A 165 4.17 -1.66 20.05
CA LYS A 165 4.86 -0.92 19.03
C LYS A 165 5.02 -1.79 17.78
N LEU A 166 4.93 -1.15 16.62
CA LEU A 166 4.84 -1.77 15.32
C LEU A 166 5.85 -1.15 14.37
N THR A 167 6.69 -1.98 13.77
CA THR A 167 7.51 -1.62 12.61
C THR A 167 6.84 -2.15 11.36
N ILE A 168 6.56 -1.27 10.41
CA ILE A 168 6.12 -1.64 9.07
C ILE A 168 7.32 -1.54 8.14
N ARG A 169 7.73 -2.67 7.56
CA ARG A 169 8.81 -2.76 6.59
C ARG A 169 8.23 -2.89 5.19
N VAL A 170 8.37 -1.85 4.39
CA VAL A 170 7.91 -1.88 2.99
C VAL A 170 8.97 -2.58 2.15
N ARG A 171 8.59 -3.63 1.41
CA ARG A 171 9.56 -4.36 0.59
C ARG A 171 10.20 -3.46 -0.46
N GLY A 172 11.53 -3.46 -0.47
CA GLY A 172 12.35 -2.78 -1.47
C GLY A 172 12.46 -3.60 -2.75
N ASP A 173 13.03 -3.00 -3.79
CA ASP A 173 13.34 -3.74 -5.00
C ASP A 173 14.52 -4.72 -4.70
N PRO A 174 14.50 -5.95 -5.26
CA PRO A 174 15.48 -6.99 -4.93
C PRO A 174 16.95 -6.59 -5.14
N THR A 175 17.21 -5.58 -5.98
CA THR A 175 18.53 -5.07 -6.33
C THR A 175 19.15 -4.13 -5.29
N GLU A 176 18.40 -3.67 -4.29
CA GLU A 176 18.90 -2.73 -3.26
C GLU A 176 19.37 -3.42 -1.97
N ARG A 177 19.25 -4.75 -1.88
CA ARG A 177 19.56 -5.51 -0.65
C ARG A 177 21.06 -5.81 -0.43
N SER A 178 21.94 -5.23 -1.23
CA SER A 178 23.39 -5.42 -1.13
C SER A 178 24.11 -4.16 -0.65
N ASP A 179 23.71 -3.59 0.49
CA ASP A 179 24.64 -2.81 1.30
C ASP A 179 24.09 -2.56 2.71
N SER A 180 24.28 -3.52 3.62
CA SER A 180 24.30 -3.29 5.08
C SER A 180 24.43 -4.59 5.86
N THR A 181 25.57 -5.27 5.74
CA THR A 181 26.09 -6.14 6.82
C THR A 181 27.59 -6.28 6.67
N GLY A 182 28.36 -5.74 7.62
CA GLY A 182 29.79 -5.99 7.72
C GLY A 182 30.60 -4.88 8.36
N GLY A 183 30.37 -4.60 9.65
CA GLY A 183 31.29 -3.77 10.44
C GLY A 183 32.58 -4.52 10.77
N ASN A 184 33.73 -3.85 10.60
CA ASN A 184 34.96 -4.06 11.37
C ASN A 184 35.75 -2.72 11.49
N PRO A 185 36.57 -2.50 12.54
CA PRO A 185 37.05 -1.18 13.00
C PRO A 185 38.35 -0.68 12.28
N PRO A 186 38.84 0.55 12.58
CA PRO A 186 39.51 1.43 11.61
C PRO A 186 41.03 1.23 11.47
N GLY A 187 41.50 1.24 10.23
CA GLY A 187 42.89 1.48 9.85
C GLY A 187 43.06 2.93 9.33
N ARG A 188 44.21 3.52 9.67
CA ARG A 188 44.61 4.93 9.49
C ARG A 188 45.43 5.10 8.19
N GLU A 189 45.58 6.36 7.73
CA GLU A 189 46.46 6.89 6.64
C GLU A 189 45.92 6.74 5.20
N ASP A 190 46.09 7.67 4.24
CA ASP A 190 46.59 9.05 4.14
C ASP A 190 46.02 9.63 2.80
N GLY A 191 46.13 10.93 2.57
CA GLY A 191 45.34 11.72 1.60
C GLY A 191 45.50 11.46 0.09
N GLY A 192 44.63 12.13 -0.68
CA GLY A 192 44.68 12.16 -2.15
C GLY A 192 43.46 12.85 -2.78
N VAL A 193 43.64 14.08 -3.25
CA VAL A 193 42.67 14.93 -3.95
C VAL A 193 42.37 14.41 -5.35
N THR A 194 41.09 14.25 -5.76
CA THR A 194 40.66 14.49 -7.17
C THR A 194 39.13 14.71 -7.32
N THR A 195 38.77 15.93 -7.75
CA THR A 195 37.66 16.33 -8.67
C THR A 195 36.19 15.88 -8.50
N LEU A 196 35.29 16.88 -8.40
CA LEU A 196 33.83 16.90 -8.69
C LEU A 196 33.48 16.47 -10.15
N PRO A 197 32.19 16.35 -10.59
CA PRO A 197 30.89 16.08 -9.90
C PRO A 197 30.07 14.96 -10.58
N SER A 198 29.13 14.29 -9.88
CA SER A 198 28.15 13.40 -10.54
C SER A 198 26.82 13.24 -9.78
N VAL A 199 26.14 14.36 -9.50
CA VAL A 199 24.77 14.36 -8.92
C VAL A 199 23.67 14.56 -9.98
N ALA A 200 23.99 14.90 -11.23
CA ALA A 200 22.98 15.29 -12.22
C ALA A 200 22.44 14.17 -13.15
N LYS A 201 22.95 12.94 -13.10
CA LYS A 201 22.59 11.88 -14.08
C LYS A 201 21.52 10.86 -13.62
N SER A 202 21.09 10.90 -12.35
CA SER A 202 20.17 9.88 -11.78
C SER A 202 18.69 10.30 -11.83
N ALA A 203 18.39 11.60 -11.69
CA ALA A 203 17.01 12.10 -11.76
C ALA A 203 16.40 11.95 -13.17
N ASP A 204 17.23 12.07 -14.21
CA ASP A 204 16.78 12.10 -15.60
C ASP A 204 16.38 10.70 -16.14
N ARG A 205 16.93 9.61 -15.60
CA ARG A 205 16.50 8.24 -15.96
C ARG A 205 15.15 7.86 -15.33
N ARG A 206 14.83 8.44 -14.18
CA ARG A 206 13.62 8.15 -13.39
C ARG A 206 12.37 8.80 -14.01
N ALA A 207 12.50 10.05 -14.51
CA ALA A 207 11.45 10.71 -15.29
C ALA A 207 11.18 10.03 -16.64
N ASN A 208 12.21 9.48 -17.27
CA ASN A 208 12.07 8.76 -18.54
C ASN A 208 11.39 7.38 -18.39
N SER A 209 11.59 6.66 -17.28
CA SER A 209 10.92 5.36 -17.05
C SER A 209 9.43 5.50 -16.69
N ALA A 210 9.09 6.45 -15.80
CA ALA A 210 7.70 6.69 -15.41
C ALA A 210 6.86 7.25 -16.57
N SER A 211 7.47 8.05 -17.46
CA SER A 211 6.82 8.55 -18.67
C SER A 211 6.74 7.52 -19.80
N HIS A 212 7.60 6.50 -19.83
CA HIS A 212 7.49 5.38 -20.78
C HIS A 212 6.39 4.39 -20.39
N LEU A 213 6.25 4.08 -19.09
CA LEU A 213 5.18 3.22 -18.59
C LEU A 213 3.78 3.84 -18.77
N ARG A 214 3.64 5.16 -18.53
CA ARG A 214 2.40 5.90 -18.83
C ARG A 214 2.06 5.98 -20.32
N ARG A 215 3.07 6.15 -21.19
CA ARG A 215 2.86 6.16 -22.65
C ARG A 215 2.39 4.81 -23.18
N ASN A 216 3.04 3.73 -22.77
CA ASN A 216 2.66 2.38 -23.20
C ASN A 216 1.23 2.00 -22.75
N ALA A 217 0.81 2.38 -21.54
CA ALA A 217 -0.54 2.10 -21.06
C ALA A 217 -1.63 2.90 -21.82
N LEU A 218 -1.37 4.16 -22.15
CA LEU A 218 -2.29 4.97 -22.98
C LEU A 218 -2.40 4.42 -24.41
N ASP A 219 -1.29 3.92 -24.96
CA ASP A 219 -1.23 3.33 -26.30
C ASP A 219 -2.05 2.02 -26.39
N PHE A 220 -2.01 1.17 -25.36
CA PHE A 220 -2.84 -0.04 -25.32
C PHE A 220 -4.34 0.27 -25.21
N VAL A 221 -4.72 1.25 -24.39
CA VAL A 221 -6.12 1.65 -24.22
C VAL A 221 -6.67 2.29 -25.50
N THR A 222 -5.88 3.13 -26.17
CA THR A 222 -6.26 3.73 -27.46
C THR A 222 -6.30 2.70 -28.59
N LEU A 223 -5.41 1.71 -28.64
CA LEU A 223 -5.48 0.59 -29.57
C LEU A 223 -6.76 -0.26 -29.38
N LEU A 224 -7.15 -0.52 -28.13
CA LEU A 224 -8.38 -1.26 -27.84
C LEU A 224 -9.64 -0.46 -28.20
N LEU A 225 -9.66 0.84 -27.91
CA LEU A 225 -10.77 1.74 -28.28
C LEU A 225 -10.91 1.89 -29.79
N THR A 226 -9.80 2.02 -30.53
CA THR A 226 -9.83 2.12 -32.00
C THR A 226 -10.26 0.81 -32.65
N ALA A 227 -9.85 -0.35 -32.13
CA ALA A 227 -10.33 -1.65 -32.57
C ALA A 227 -11.84 -1.86 -32.31
N LEU A 228 -12.33 -1.41 -31.15
CA LEU A 228 -13.76 -1.42 -30.81
C LEU A 228 -14.57 -0.50 -31.73
N LEU A 229 -14.09 0.72 -31.98
CA LEU A 229 -14.77 1.65 -32.89
C LEU A 229 -14.79 1.14 -34.33
N ALA A 230 -13.70 0.53 -34.81
CA ALA A 230 -13.64 -0.03 -36.16
C ALA A 230 -14.58 -1.23 -36.35
N THR A 231 -14.71 -2.09 -35.33
CA THR A 231 -15.63 -3.24 -35.35
C THR A 231 -17.09 -2.81 -35.26
N VAL A 232 -17.42 -1.84 -34.41
CA VAL A 232 -18.76 -1.25 -34.32
C VAL A 232 -19.14 -0.55 -35.63
N TYR A 233 -18.24 0.23 -36.22
CA TYR A 233 -18.48 0.92 -37.48
C TYR A 233 -18.61 -0.05 -38.68
N GLY A 234 -17.86 -1.16 -38.67
CA GLY A 234 -18.00 -2.24 -39.64
C GLY A 234 -19.33 -2.99 -39.52
N MET A 235 -19.87 -3.15 -38.31
CA MET A 235 -21.19 -3.75 -38.09
C MET A 235 -22.35 -2.81 -38.43
N LEU A 236 -22.15 -1.48 -38.36
CA LEU A 236 -23.15 -0.47 -38.75
C LEU A 236 -23.24 -0.23 -40.28
N ARG A 237 -22.28 -0.73 -41.06
CA ARG A 237 -22.25 -0.61 -42.53
C ARG A 237 -22.74 -1.84 -43.30
N LEU A 238 -23.17 -2.90 -42.60
CA LEU A 238 -23.77 -4.12 -43.16
C LEU A 238 -25.27 -4.19 -42.85
#